data_AF-A0A367R4J9-F1
#
_entry.id   AF-A0A367R4J9-F1
#
_cell.length_a   1.000
_cell.length_b   1.000
_cell.length_c   1.000
_cell.angle_alpha   90.00
_cell.angle_beta   90.00
_cell.angle_gamma   90.00
#
_symmetry.space_group_name_H-M   'P 1'
#
loop_
_entity.id
_entity.type
_entity.pdbx_description
1 polymer ?
#
loop_
_entity_poly.entity_id
_entity_poly.type
_entity_poly.pdbx_seq_one_letter_code
_entity_poly.pdbx_strand_id
1 'polypeptide(L)'
;MKTIASVLSTFRPVRFLVVAFTCALVLFSNAFPAFAIDSYQSDSTEGTTQLLDIQAKTDEAAKEPPLGLRKTQKETSEGLNEVQGSADIDKQKRPENSQGATSVEENIKNVLEKVTGKN
;
A
#
# COMPACT_ATOMS: atom_id res chain seq x y z
N MET A 1 -31.76 11.00 50.72
CA MET A 1 -30.53 11.57 50.13
C MET A 1 -29.23 10.88 50.57
N LYS A 2 -29.12 10.34 51.80
CA LYS A 2 -27.87 9.75 52.33
C LYS A 2 -27.46 8.42 51.68
N THR A 3 -28.43 7.62 51.23
CA THR A 3 -28.20 6.31 50.57
C THR A 3 -27.69 6.46 49.13
N ILE A 4 -28.26 7.40 48.36
CA ILE A 4 -27.86 7.69 46.97
C ILE A 4 -26.43 8.25 46.92
N ALA A 5 -26.07 9.14 47.85
CA ALA A 5 -24.72 9.71 47.95
C ALA A 5 -23.66 8.66 48.31
N SER A 6 -24.00 7.66 49.13
CA SER A 6 -23.09 6.57 49.50
C SER A 6 -22.83 5.62 48.32
N VAL A 7 -23.87 5.26 47.56
CA VAL A 7 -23.74 4.42 46.35
C VAL A 7 -22.91 5.13 45.28
N LEU A 8 -23.14 6.42 45.05
CA LEU A 8 -22.37 7.22 44.09
C LEU A 8 -20.89 7.40 44.50
N SER A 9 -20.58 7.30 45.80
CA SER A 9 -19.21 7.33 46.31
C SER A 9 -18.47 6.01 46.03
N THR A 10 -19.16 4.87 46.11
CA THR A 10 -18.61 3.54 45.75
C THR A 10 -18.27 3.42 44.24
N PHE A 11 -18.92 4.19 43.37
CA PHE A 11 -18.63 4.22 41.92
C PHE A 11 -17.42 5.09 41.51
N ARG A 12 -16.90 5.95 42.40
CA ARG A 12 -15.69 6.75 42.12
C ARG A 12 -14.44 5.91 41.82
N PRO A 13 -14.08 4.89 42.62
CA PRO A 13 -12.93 4.03 42.32
C PRO A 13 -13.13 3.22 41.04
N VAL A 14 -14.35 2.78 40.74
CA VAL A 14 -14.68 2.07 39.48
C VAL A 14 -14.43 2.97 38.27
N ARG A 15 -14.83 4.24 38.34
CA ARG A 15 -14.57 5.21 37.26
C ARG A 15 -13.08 5.43 37.04
N PHE A 16 -12.30 5.50 38.12
CA PHE A 16 -10.84 5.62 38.03
C PHE A 16 -10.19 4.40 37.38
N LEU A 17 -10.64 3.19 37.75
CA LEU A 17 -10.16 1.94 37.16
C LEU A 17 -10.48 1.87 35.66
N VAL A 18 -11.69 2.23 35.25
CA VAL A 18 -12.08 2.25 33.82
C VAL A 18 -11.20 3.23 33.05
N VAL A 19 -10.98 4.44 33.57
CA VAL A 19 -10.12 5.45 32.90
C VAL A 19 -8.68 4.94 32.80
N ALA A 20 -8.10 4.43 33.89
CA ALA A 20 -6.75 3.88 33.88
C ALA A 20 -6.60 2.73 32.88
N PHE A 21 -7.60 1.84 32.80
CA PHE A 21 -7.59 0.72 31.86
C PHE A 21 -7.70 1.21 30.41
N THR A 22 -8.55 2.19 30.13
CA THR A 22 -8.65 2.79 28.78
C THR A 22 -7.36 3.49 28.36
N CYS A 23 -6.70 4.21 29.27
CA CYS A 23 -5.40 4.83 28.99
C CYS A 23 -4.32 3.78 28.73
N ALA A 24 -4.28 2.70 29.53
CA ALA A 24 -3.35 1.61 29.30
C ALA A 24 -3.61 0.93 27.94
N LEU A 25 -4.87 0.64 27.61
CA LEU A 25 -5.24 0.07 26.32
C LEU A 25 -4.79 0.95 25.14
N VAL A 26 -4.99 2.27 25.22
CA VAL A 26 -4.53 3.20 24.16
C VAL A 26 -3.01 3.25 24.06
N LEU A 27 -2.29 3.23 25.19
CA LEU A 27 -0.82 3.22 25.16
C LEU A 27 -0.27 1.91 24.58
N PHE A 28 -0.84 0.76 24.98
CA PHE A 28 -0.39 -0.54 24.50
C PHE A 28 -0.92 -0.90 23.11
N SER A 29 -2.04 -0.31 22.65
CA SER A 29 -2.54 -0.49 21.28
C SER A 29 -1.66 0.17 20.22
N ASN A 30 -0.83 1.14 20.61
CA ASN A 30 0.13 1.81 19.72
C ASN A 30 1.56 1.22 19.85
N ALA A 31 1.80 0.35 20.82
CA ALA A 31 3.12 -0.24 21.08
C ALA A 31 3.44 -1.42 20.15
N PHE A 32 2.42 -2.01 19.53
CA PHE A 32 2.57 -3.02 18.49
C PHE A 32 2.07 -2.41 17.18
N PRO A 33 2.96 -2.06 16.24
CA PRO A 33 2.56 -1.79 14.87
C PRO A 33 1.67 -2.94 14.40
N ALA A 34 0.60 -2.65 13.67
CA ALA A 34 -0.24 -3.68 13.08
C ALA A 34 0.67 -4.67 12.31
N PHE A 35 0.74 -5.93 12.76
CA PHE A 35 1.46 -7.03 12.13
C PHE A 35 0.79 -7.43 10.79
N ALA A 36 0.59 -6.45 9.91
CA ALA A 36 0.03 -6.64 8.57
C ALA A 36 1.11 -6.57 7.48
N ILE A 37 2.38 -6.33 7.83
CA ILE A 37 3.48 -6.19 6.87
C ILE A 37 4.74 -6.84 7.45
N ASP A 38 4.79 -8.17 7.49
CA ASP A 38 6.01 -8.91 7.85
C ASP A 38 6.55 -9.76 6.69
N SER A 39 6.02 -9.57 5.47
CA SER A 39 6.47 -10.34 4.29
C SER A 39 7.31 -9.55 3.29
N TYR A 40 7.46 -8.21 3.44
CA TYR A 40 8.39 -7.42 2.63
C TYR A 40 8.57 -6.02 3.22
N GLN A 41 9.68 -5.74 3.88
CA GLN A 41 10.07 -4.38 4.24
C GLN A 41 10.77 -3.78 3.01
N SER A 42 9.99 -3.20 2.09
CA SER A 42 10.56 -2.46 0.95
C SER A 42 11.36 -1.27 1.48
N ASP A 43 12.59 -1.07 1.00
CA ASP A 43 13.27 0.21 1.22
C ASP A 43 12.46 1.29 0.52
N SER A 44 12.00 2.30 1.28
CA SER A 44 11.20 3.41 0.76
C SER A 44 11.90 4.18 -0.37
N THR A 45 13.22 4.01 -0.49
CA THR A 45 14.07 4.67 -1.48
C THR A 45 14.27 3.84 -2.75
N GLU A 46 14.02 2.53 -2.71
CA GLU A 46 14.32 1.62 -3.82
C GLU A 46 13.55 1.97 -5.10
N GLY A 47 12.27 2.31 -4.97
CA GLY A 47 11.46 2.80 -6.09
C GLY A 47 11.89 4.18 -6.59
N THR A 48 12.40 5.06 -5.70
CA THR A 48 12.78 6.43 -6.08
C THR A 48 14.02 6.45 -6.97
N THR A 49 14.99 5.55 -6.74
CA THR A 49 16.20 5.45 -7.55
C THR A 49 15.88 5.04 -8.98
N GLN A 50 14.96 4.09 -9.17
CA GLN A 50 14.53 3.65 -10.50
C GLN A 50 13.76 4.75 -11.26
N LEU A 51 12.89 5.50 -10.57
CA LEU A 51 12.13 6.59 -11.19
C LEU A 51 13.03 7.74 -11.68
N LEU A 52 14.09 8.06 -10.94
CA LEU A 52 15.05 9.10 -11.34
C LEU A 52 15.83 8.71 -12.60
N ASP A 53 16.23 7.44 -12.74
CA ASP A 53 16.90 6.94 -13.95
C ASP A 53 15.96 6.95 -15.16
N ILE A 54 14.71 6.50 -14.97
CA ILE A 54 13.65 6.55 -16.00
C ILE A 54 13.41 8.01 -16.44
N GLN A 55 13.36 8.95 -15.50
CA GLN A 55 13.18 10.36 -15.81
C GLN A 55 14.36 10.91 -16.61
N ALA A 56 15.59 10.60 -16.22
CA ALA A 56 16.79 11.03 -16.96
C ALA A 56 16.78 10.51 -18.41
N LYS A 57 16.47 9.23 -18.61
CA LYS A 57 16.35 8.62 -19.94
C LYS A 57 15.18 9.18 -20.75
N THR A 58 14.07 9.50 -20.10
CA THR A 58 12.93 10.18 -20.75
C THR A 58 13.35 11.55 -21.28
N ASP A 59 14.06 12.33 -20.45
CA ASP A 59 14.55 13.65 -20.82
C ASP A 59 15.61 13.60 -21.94
N GLU A 60 16.42 12.53 -21.99
CA GLU A 60 17.36 12.27 -23.08
C GLU A 60 16.62 11.92 -24.37
N ALA A 61 15.70 10.95 -24.32
CA ALA A 61 14.90 10.54 -25.47
C ALA A 61 14.03 11.68 -26.03
N ALA A 62 13.55 12.60 -25.18
CA ALA A 62 12.78 13.77 -25.59
C ALA A 62 13.62 14.83 -26.34
N LYS A 63 14.95 14.84 -26.15
CA LYS A 63 15.87 15.77 -26.81
C LYS A 63 16.43 15.21 -28.12
N GLU A 64 16.38 13.90 -28.30
CA GLU A 64 16.84 13.25 -29.52
C GLU A 64 15.72 13.19 -30.59
N PRO A 65 16.06 13.20 -31.89
CA PRO A 65 15.12 12.79 -32.92
C PRO A 65 14.67 11.34 -32.67
N PRO A 66 13.49 10.92 -33.19
CA PRO A 66 12.95 9.60 -32.96
C PRO A 66 14.00 8.50 -33.14
N LEU A 67 14.15 7.67 -32.12
CA LEU A 67 15.17 6.62 -32.10
C LEU A 67 14.99 5.71 -33.32
N GLY A 68 16.10 5.46 -34.03
CA GLY A 68 16.08 4.59 -35.19
C GLY A 68 15.75 3.14 -34.78
N LEU A 69 15.03 2.42 -35.63
CA LEU A 69 14.52 1.06 -35.39
C LEU A 69 15.56 0.09 -34.79
N ARG A 70 16.83 0.17 -35.23
CA ARG A 70 17.91 -0.69 -34.71
C ARG A 70 18.29 -0.36 -33.27
N LYS A 71 18.30 0.92 -32.89
CA LYS A 71 18.59 1.37 -31.51
C LYS A 71 17.44 0.96 -30.59
N THR A 72 16.20 1.24 -31.02
CA THR A 72 14.98 0.81 -30.30
C THR A 72 14.93 -0.69 -30.10
N GLN A 73 15.18 -1.51 -31.13
CA GLN A 73 15.18 -2.97 -30.99
C GLN A 73 16.26 -3.47 -30.03
N LYS A 74 17.45 -2.85 -30.04
CA LYS A 74 18.53 -3.23 -29.13
C LYS A 74 18.16 -2.88 -27.68
N GLU A 75 17.71 -1.67 -27.42
CA GLU A 75 17.41 -1.19 -26.06
C GLU A 75 16.12 -1.82 -25.50
N THR A 76 15.14 -2.09 -26.35
CA THR A 76 13.91 -2.81 -25.94
C THR A 76 14.16 -4.31 -25.74
N SER A 77 15.20 -4.90 -26.35
CA SER A 77 15.51 -6.33 -26.14
C SER A 77 15.85 -6.66 -24.69
N GLU A 78 16.25 -5.66 -23.91
CA GLU A 78 16.57 -5.79 -22.49
C GLU A 78 15.32 -5.69 -21.60
N GLY A 79 14.14 -5.32 -22.13
CA GLY A 79 12.93 -5.22 -21.32
C GLY A 79 11.69 -4.64 -22.01
N LEU A 80 11.08 -3.64 -21.40
CA LEU A 80 9.79 -3.06 -21.78
C LEU A 80 9.91 -2.07 -22.93
N ASN A 81 10.86 -1.13 -22.83
CA ASN A 81 11.21 -0.13 -23.84
C ASN A 81 12.58 0.49 -23.52
N GLU A 82 13.05 1.37 -24.39
CA GLU A 82 14.33 2.07 -24.28
C GLU A 82 14.48 2.95 -23.02
N VAL A 83 13.38 3.48 -22.48
CA VAL A 83 13.38 4.41 -21.34
C VAL A 83 13.30 3.64 -20.02
N GLN A 84 12.40 2.67 -19.95
CA GLN A 84 12.10 1.89 -18.74
C GLN A 84 13.02 0.68 -18.59
N GLY A 85 13.64 0.20 -19.67
CA GLY A 85 14.46 -1.02 -19.64
C GLY A 85 13.68 -2.18 -19.04
N SER A 86 14.30 -2.92 -18.12
CA SER A 86 13.68 -4.03 -17.38
C SER A 86 13.05 -3.64 -16.03
N ALA A 87 12.87 -2.34 -15.76
CA ALA A 87 12.41 -1.85 -14.45
C ALA A 87 11.12 -2.55 -13.99
N ASP A 88 11.22 -3.25 -12.85
CA ASP A 88 10.15 -4.00 -12.20
C ASP A 88 9.34 -4.92 -13.15
N ILE A 89 9.96 -5.43 -14.23
CA ILE A 89 9.30 -6.28 -15.23
C ILE A 89 8.73 -7.57 -14.62
N ASP A 90 9.37 -8.07 -13.58
CA ASP A 90 8.98 -9.23 -12.78
C ASP A 90 7.77 -8.95 -11.88
N LYS A 91 7.57 -7.68 -11.49
CA LYS A 91 6.43 -7.23 -10.68
C LYS A 91 5.21 -6.90 -11.54
N GLN A 92 5.37 -6.78 -12.86
CA GLN A 92 4.27 -6.47 -13.77
C GLN A 92 3.37 -7.70 -14.03
N LYS A 93 2.07 -7.45 -14.07
CA LYS A 93 1.07 -8.45 -14.43
C LYS A 93 1.10 -8.69 -15.94
N ARG A 94 1.45 -9.92 -16.31
CA ARG A 94 1.55 -10.46 -17.68
C ARG A 94 0.56 -11.61 -17.87
N PRO A 95 0.09 -11.87 -19.11
CA PRO A 95 -0.81 -12.99 -19.38
C PRO A 95 -0.32 -14.33 -18.83
N GLU A 96 1.00 -14.55 -18.85
CA GLU A 96 1.64 -15.77 -18.36
C GLU A 96 1.62 -15.91 -16.82
N ASN A 97 1.67 -14.80 -16.07
CA ASN A 97 1.78 -14.80 -14.60
C ASN A 97 0.51 -14.28 -13.89
N SER A 98 -0.56 -14.03 -14.63
CA SER A 98 -1.77 -13.34 -14.15
C SER A 98 -3.09 -14.05 -14.51
N GLN A 99 -3.05 -15.34 -14.85
CA GLN A 99 -4.25 -16.11 -15.23
C GLN A 99 -5.32 -16.17 -14.12
N GLY A 100 -4.93 -16.01 -12.85
CA GLY A 100 -5.83 -15.93 -11.69
C GLY A 100 -5.98 -14.54 -11.10
N ALA A 101 -5.52 -13.48 -11.79
CA ALA A 101 -5.63 -12.12 -11.29
C ALA A 101 -7.05 -11.58 -11.47
N THR A 102 -7.66 -11.14 -10.36
CA THR A 102 -8.94 -10.43 -10.38
C THR A 102 -8.83 -9.15 -11.20
N SER A 103 -9.72 -8.97 -12.17
CA SER A 103 -9.70 -7.77 -13.00
C SER A 103 -10.09 -6.54 -12.19
N VAL A 104 -9.76 -5.35 -12.67
CA VAL A 104 -10.21 -4.10 -12.04
C VAL A 104 -11.74 -4.03 -12.02
N GLU A 105 -12.38 -4.47 -13.11
CA GLU A 105 -13.84 -4.55 -13.21
C GLU A 105 -14.43 -5.48 -12.15
N GLU A 106 -13.85 -6.66 -11.96
CA GLU A 106 -14.30 -7.64 -10.98
C GLU A 106 -14.10 -7.13 -9.54
N ASN A 107 -12.99 -6.43 -9.27
CA ASN A 107 -12.78 -5.76 -7.98
C ASN A 107 -13.84 -4.68 -7.74
N ILE A 108 -14.13 -3.83 -8.74
CA ILE A 108 -15.15 -2.79 -8.61
C ILE A 108 -16.53 -3.42 -8.41
N LYS A 109 -16.84 -4.50 -9.13
CA LYS A 109 -18.11 -5.23 -8.99
C LYS A 109 -18.25 -5.83 -7.58
N ASN A 110 -17.21 -6.50 -7.07
CA ASN A 110 -17.19 -7.06 -5.72
C ASN A 110 -17.37 -5.98 -4.65
N VAL A 111 -16.73 -4.82 -4.82
CA VAL A 111 -16.91 -3.67 -3.92
C VAL A 111 -18.35 -3.15 -3.99
N LEU A 112 -18.90 -2.99 -5.20
CA LEU A 112 -20.24 -2.46 -5.40
C LEU A 112 -21.31 -3.41 -4.84
N GLU A 113 -21.18 -4.72 -5.05
CA GLU A 113 -22.07 -5.76 -4.49
C GLU A 113 -22.05 -5.74 -2.96
N LYS A 114 -20.85 -5.63 -2.37
CA LYS A 114 -20.67 -5.53 -0.91
C LYS A 114 -21.30 -4.27 -0.31
N VAL A 115 -21.21 -3.12 -1.00
CA VAL A 115 -21.78 -1.84 -0.53
C VAL A 115 -23.29 -1.78 -0.76
N THR A 116 -23.80 -2.39 -1.84
CA THR A 116 -25.23 -2.42 -2.15
C THR A 116 -26.00 -3.53 -1.44
N GLY A 117 -25.32 -4.39 -0.68
CA GLY A 117 -25.93 -5.48 0.09
C GLY A 117 -26.45 -6.62 -0.80
N LYS A 118 -25.99 -6.69 -2.04
CA LYS A 118 -26.34 -7.72 -3.01
C LYS A 118 -25.29 -8.84 -2.88
N ASN A 119 -25.47 -9.73 -1.91
CA ASN A 119 -24.76 -11.00 -1.85
C ASN A 119 -25.66 -12.10 -2.42
#